data_AF-A0A1M5PT81-F1
#
_entry.id   AF-A0A1M5PT81-F1
#
_cell.length_a   1.000
_cell.length_b   1.000
_cell.length_c   1.000
_cell.angle_alpha   90.00
_cell.angle_beta   90.00
_cell.angle_gamma   90.00
#
_symmetry.space_group_name_H-M   'P 1'
#
loop_
_entity.id
_entity.type
_entity.pdbx_description
1 polymer ?
#
loop_
_entity_poly.entity_id
_entity_poly.type
_entity_poly.pdbx_seq_one_letter_code
_entity_poly.pdbx_strand_id
1 'polypeptide(L)'
;MLGKNRVNVLIMGIDARKTELNSRSDTMILASIDKQSRRAVLIWIPRDTRIEVKPGVSAKINSVNLLKGPEAACRTVGELLNCEVKYYVIVNFTGFARIIDALGGVKIDVETDMYHYDPDPALSINLSQGEQVLSGQEALGYVRYRGGPTADIGRTARQQKFIKALAEQMFSGGNILKLPGLVPELMENVRTNIPLREAMRMAKMAKSFDPANIVTQTLPGYSFTDPKTGASYWEADREIAKGIIDDLFNGKTYEVAKDPPNWKGGGSNRYTPVSHPAENYSSLNQDLNGEQRKDLFVPEGESSGDNLPVDNNMQAGAGEQASDVFKPDADLQP
;
A
#
# COMPACT_ATOMS: atom_id res chain seq x y z
N MET A 1 2.81 2.47 29.80
CA MET A 1 2.03 3.43 29.00
C MET A 1 2.52 3.37 27.56
N LEU A 2 1.95 2.48 26.75
CA LEU A 2 2.29 2.34 25.32
C LEU A 2 1.47 3.40 24.55
N GLY A 3 2.13 4.25 23.75
CA GLY A 3 1.44 5.14 22.79
C GLY A 3 1.49 6.66 23.02
N LYS A 4 1.82 7.18 24.22
CA LYS A 4 1.80 8.64 24.47
C LYS A 4 2.84 9.45 23.66
N ASN A 5 3.91 8.80 23.18
CA ASN A 5 5.00 9.47 22.44
C ASN A 5 4.96 9.23 20.93
N ARG A 6 3.96 8.51 20.42
CA ARG A 6 3.85 8.22 18.98
C ARG A 6 2.89 9.17 18.29
N VAL A 7 3.14 9.40 17.01
CA VAL A 7 2.19 10.06 16.12
C VAL A 7 1.89 9.12 14.98
N ASN A 8 0.60 8.86 14.78
CA ASN A 8 0.10 8.01 13.73
C ASN A 8 -0.53 8.87 12.64
N VAL A 9 -0.06 8.68 11.41
CA VAL A 9 -0.54 9.37 10.21
C VAL A 9 -0.98 8.31 9.20
N LEU A 10 -2.22 8.40 8.73
CA LEU A 10 -2.72 7.56 7.64
C LEU A 10 -2.44 8.24 6.30
N ILE A 11 -1.59 7.61 5.49
CA ILE A 11 -1.28 8.07 4.13
C ILE A 11 -2.19 7.31 3.16
N MET A 12 -2.91 8.06 2.32
CA MET A 12 -3.86 7.53 1.35
C MET A 12 -3.51 8.04 -0.06
N GLY A 13 -3.21 7.10 -0.96
CA GLY A 13 -3.13 7.36 -2.39
C GLY A 13 -4.50 7.16 -3.03
N ILE A 14 -5.01 8.18 -3.73
CA ILE A 14 -6.31 8.12 -4.41
C ILE A 14 -6.18 8.36 -5.91
N ASP A 15 -7.01 7.66 -6.69
CA ASP A 15 -7.21 7.94 -8.10
C ASP A 15 -8.39 8.90 -8.28
N ALA A 16 -8.27 10.10 -7.68
CA ALA A 16 -9.26 11.17 -7.85
C ALA A 16 -8.80 12.15 -8.92
N ARG A 17 -9.69 12.41 -9.87
CA ARG A 17 -9.58 13.54 -10.81
C ARG A 17 -9.99 14.82 -10.09
N LYS A 18 -9.51 15.99 -10.56
CA LYS A 18 -9.56 17.31 -9.87
C LYS A 18 -10.88 17.72 -9.22
N THR A 19 -12.02 17.12 -9.59
CA THR A 19 -13.36 17.48 -9.10
C THR A 19 -13.88 16.62 -7.94
N GLU A 20 -13.25 15.48 -7.63
CA GLU A 20 -13.71 14.59 -6.56
C GLU A 20 -13.01 14.88 -5.24
N LEU A 21 -13.78 15.22 -4.20
CA LEU A 21 -13.24 15.47 -2.86
C LEU A 21 -12.78 14.16 -2.20
N ASN A 22 -13.54 13.07 -2.36
CA ASN A 22 -13.23 11.76 -1.82
C ASN A 22 -13.23 10.71 -2.95
N SER A 23 -12.27 9.79 -2.92
CA SER A 23 -12.20 8.64 -3.83
C SER A 23 -11.71 7.40 -3.08
N ARG A 24 -11.77 6.23 -3.71
CA ARG A 24 -11.24 4.99 -3.12
C ARG A 24 -9.74 5.13 -2.90
N SER A 25 -9.29 4.68 -1.73
CA SER A 25 -7.87 4.69 -1.37
C SER A 25 -7.21 3.41 -1.89
N ASP A 26 -6.60 3.46 -3.06
CA ASP A 26 -5.92 2.32 -3.65
C ASP A 26 -4.59 2.00 -2.96
N THR A 27 -4.02 2.99 -2.26
CA THR A 27 -2.87 2.82 -1.37
C THR A 27 -3.24 3.33 0.01
N MET A 28 -3.01 2.51 1.04
CA MET A 28 -3.23 2.88 2.44
C MET A 28 -2.02 2.45 3.26
N ILE A 29 -1.36 3.42 3.90
CA ILE A 29 -0.17 3.18 4.71
C ILE A 29 -0.34 3.88 6.05
N LEU A 30 -0.27 3.14 7.15
CA LEU A 30 -0.13 3.75 8.47
C LEU A 30 1.34 4.04 8.73
N ALA A 31 1.69 5.30 8.91
CA ALA A 31 2.99 5.72 9.44
C ALA A 31 2.86 5.99 10.93
N SER A 32 3.54 5.18 11.77
CA SER A 32 3.67 5.44 13.21
C SER A 32 5.08 5.90 13.52
N ILE A 33 5.21 7.10 14.05
CA ILE A 33 6.49 7.76 14.32
C ILE A 33 6.67 7.88 15.83
N ASP A 34 7.72 7.25 16.38
CA ASP A 34 8.08 7.40 17.78
C ASP A 34 9.00 8.61 17.97
N LYS A 35 8.51 9.60 18.73
CA LYS A 35 9.23 10.86 18.97
C LYS A 35 10.50 10.69 19.78
N GLN A 36 10.57 9.67 20.64
CA GLN A 36 11.65 9.47 21.58
C GLN A 36 12.75 8.62 20.97
N SER A 37 12.40 7.47 20.38
CA SER A 37 13.38 6.57 19.76
C SER A 37 13.81 7.02 18.36
N ARG A 38 13.11 7.98 17.74
CA ARG A 38 13.36 8.44 16.36
C ARG A 38 13.30 7.28 15.35
N ARG A 39 12.32 6.40 15.54
CA ARG A 39 12.06 5.24 14.67
C ARG A 39 10.66 5.37 14.09
N ALA A 40 10.47 4.81 12.89
CA ALA A 40 9.18 4.80 12.23
C ALA A 40 8.86 3.39 11.79
N VAL A 41 7.58 3.06 11.90
CA VAL A 41 7.03 1.85 11.30
C VAL A 41 6.00 2.27 10.25
N LEU A 42 6.10 1.67 9.07
CA LEU A 42 5.17 1.86 7.96
C LEU A 42 4.44 0.55 7.72
N ILE A 43 3.11 0.57 7.88
CA ILE A 43 2.27 -0.60 7.72
C ILE A 43 1.40 -0.41 6.48
N TRP A 44 1.65 -1.18 5.43
CA TRP A 44 0.78 -1.25 4.26
C TRP A 44 -0.49 -2.01 4.63
N ILE A 45 -1.64 -1.39 4.41
CA ILE A 45 -2.94 -1.99 4.64
C ILE A 45 -3.50 -2.35 3.27
N PRO A 46 -3.66 -3.66 2.94
CA PRO A 46 -4.25 -4.05 1.67
C PRO A 46 -5.61 -3.39 1.46
N ARG A 47 -5.81 -2.77 0.30
CA ARG A 47 -7.01 -1.97 -0.01
C ARG A 47 -8.33 -2.76 0.11
N ASP A 48 -8.25 -4.07 -0.12
CA ASP A 48 -9.37 -5.01 -0.04
C ASP A 48 -9.57 -5.59 1.37
N THR A 49 -8.90 -5.04 2.38
CA THR A 49 -9.07 -5.48 3.79
C THR A 49 -10.53 -5.42 4.19
N ARG A 50 -11.05 -6.55 4.67
CA ARG A 50 -12.43 -6.69 5.11
C ARG A 50 -12.65 -5.96 6.41
N ILE A 51 -13.62 -5.06 6.40
CA ILE A 51 -14.11 -4.37 7.59
C ILE A 51 -15.59 -4.67 7.78
N GLU A 52 -16.03 -4.68 9.02
CA GLU A 52 -17.44 -4.79 9.35
C GLU A 52 -18.01 -3.38 9.50
N VAL A 53 -19.03 -3.04 8.71
CA VAL A 53 -19.65 -1.71 8.74
C VAL A 53 -20.96 -1.69 9.53
N LYS A 54 -21.61 -2.85 9.64
CA LYS A 54 -22.79 -3.16 10.47
C LYS A 54 -22.73 -4.66 10.80
N PRO A 55 -23.42 -5.13 11.86
CA PRO A 55 -23.50 -6.55 12.16
C PRO A 55 -23.84 -7.39 10.92
N GLY A 56 -22.91 -8.25 10.50
CA GLY A 56 -23.07 -9.14 9.35
C GLY A 56 -22.92 -8.48 7.97
N VAL A 57 -22.59 -7.19 7.90
CA VAL A 57 -22.36 -6.45 6.64
C VAL A 57 -20.90 -6.04 6.57
N SER A 58 -20.20 -6.52 5.53
CA SER A 58 -18.80 -6.24 5.31
C SER A 58 -18.57 -5.33 4.12
N ALA A 59 -17.53 -4.50 4.21
CA ALA A 59 -17.03 -3.68 3.11
C ALA A 59 -15.51 -3.81 3.00
N LYS A 60 -14.96 -3.27 1.91
CA LYS A 60 -13.52 -3.13 1.73
C LYS A 60 -13.05 -1.81 2.32
N ILE A 61 -11.94 -1.82 3.04
CA ILE A 61 -11.45 -0.64 3.76
C ILE A 61 -11.20 0.57 2.84
N ASN A 62 -10.79 0.35 1.59
CA ASN A 62 -10.56 1.42 0.61
C ASN A 62 -11.80 2.26 0.27
N SER A 63 -13.00 1.74 0.53
CA SER A 63 -14.26 2.44 0.27
C SER A 63 -14.60 3.47 1.36
N VAL A 64 -13.98 3.37 2.54
CA VAL A 64 -14.35 4.22 3.69
C VAL A 64 -14.09 5.70 3.41
N ASN A 65 -12.95 6.03 2.79
CA ASN A 65 -12.63 7.42 2.44
C ASN A 65 -13.66 8.00 1.47
N LEU A 66 -14.00 7.26 0.41
CA LEU A 66 -15.04 7.65 -0.54
C LEU A 66 -16.39 7.92 0.14
N LEU A 67 -16.84 6.98 0.97
CA LEU A 67 -18.20 6.97 1.52
C LEU A 67 -18.39 7.87 2.75
N LYS A 68 -17.36 7.99 3.59
CA LYS A 68 -17.46 8.60 4.92
C LYS A 68 -16.35 9.62 5.22
N GLY A 69 -15.46 9.87 4.27
CA GLY A 69 -14.35 10.81 4.41
C GLY A 69 -13.11 10.24 5.13
N PRO A 70 -12.02 11.02 5.14
CA PRO A 70 -10.72 10.55 5.61
C PRO A 70 -10.66 10.34 7.13
N GLU A 71 -11.42 11.09 7.92
CA GLU A 71 -11.49 10.92 9.38
C GLU A 71 -12.13 9.58 9.75
N ALA A 72 -13.12 9.12 8.97
CA ALA A 72 -13.70 7.80 9.14
C ALA A 72 -12.70 6.70 8.78
N ALA A 73 -11.91 6.89 7.72
CA ALA A 73 -10.84 5.97 7.36
C ALA A 73 -9.77 5.88 8.47
N CYS A 74 -9.39 7.01 9.08
CA CYS A 74 -8.51 7.04 10.26
C CYS A 74 -9.08 6.22 11.41
N ARG A 75 -10.37 6.40 11.76
CA ARG A 75 -11.02 5.63 12.83
C ARG A 75 -11.03 4.14 12.54
N THR A 76 -11.43 3.74 11.33
CA THR A 76 -11.46 2.32 10.95
C THR A 76 -10.08 1.67 10.96
N VAL A 77 -9.04 2.36 10.51
CA VAL A 77 -7.65 1.87 10.62
C VAL A 77 -7.22 1.80 12.08
N GLY A 78 -7.59 2.79 12.89
CA GLY A 78 -7.29 2.82 14.32
C GLY A 78 -7.94 1.67 15.09
N GLU A 79 -9.19 1.33 14.76
CA GLU A 79 -9.90 0.16 15.32
C GLU A 79 -9.23 -1.15 14.89
N LEU A 80 -8.85 -1.26 13.61
CA LEU A 80 -8.16 -2.45 13.08
C LEU A 80 -6.81 -2.69 13.76
N LEU A 81 -6.04 -1.63 13.99
CA LEU A 81 -4.68 -1.69 14.51
C LEU A 81 -4.56 -1.36 16.01
N ASN A 82 -5.70 -1.17 16.69
CA ASN A 82 -5.80 -0.78 18.09
C ASN A 82 -4.92 0.44 18.46
N CYS A 83 -5.02 1.51 17.67
CA CYS A 83 -4.29 2.74 17.91
C CYS A 83 -5.09 4.00 17.54
N GLU A 84 -4.69 5.14 18.09
CA GLU A 84 -5.29 6.43 17.71
C GLU A 84 -4.62 6.97 16.44
N VAL A 85 -5.38 7.15 15.36
CA VAL A 85 -4.91 7.75 14.11
C VAL A 85 -5.41 9.19 14.02
N LYS A 86 -4.57 10.15 14.44
CA LYS A 86 -4.95 11.57 14.53
C LYS A 86 -4.95 12.28 13.19
N TYR A 87 -4.03 11.88 12.33
CA TYR A 87 -3.72 12.63 11.12
C TYR A 87 -3.87 11.78 9.87
N TYR A 88 -4.17 12.43 8.76
CA TYR A 88 -4.11 11.84 7.43
C TYR A 88 -3.36 12.73 6.45
N VAL A 89 -2.84 12.09 5.41
CA VAL A 89 -2.35 12.75 4.19
C VAL A 89 -2.98 12.01 3.02
N ILE A 90 -3.73 12.74 2.19
CA ILE A 90 -4.30 12.23 0.95
C ILE A 90 -3.55 12.85 -0.20
N VAL A 91 -3.06 12.01 -1.10
CA VAL A 91 -2.33 12.41 -2.30
C VAL A 91 -2.97 11.77 -3.52
N ASN A 92 -3.22 12.56 -4.56
CA ASN A 92 -3.61 12.05 -5.88
C ASN A 92 -2.38 11.97 -6.80
N PHE A 93 -2.55 11.46 -8.01
CA PHE A 93 -1.45 11.28 -8.96
C PHE A 93 -0.72 12.58 -9.31
N THR A 94 -1.45 13.66 -9.52
CA THR A 94 -0.84 14.98 -9.81
C THR A 94 -0.03 15.50 -8.62
N GLY A 95 -0.59 15.43 -7.42
CA GLY A 95 0.09 15.85 -6.21
C GLY A 95 1.34 15.03 -5.94
N PHE A 96 1.27 13.71 -6.14
CA PHE A 96 2.41 12.81 -6.04
C PHE A 96 3.54 13.23 -6.98
N ALA A 97 3.27 13.40 -8.28
CA ALA A 97 4.29 13.78 -9.25
C ALA A 97 4.97 15.11 -8.88
N ARG A 98 4.18 16.13 -8.53
CA ARG A 98 4.71 17.44 -8.13
C ARG A 98 5.58 17.41 -6.88
N ILE A 99 5.21 16.60 -5.89
CA ILE A 99 6.01 16.43 -4.67
C ILE A 99 7.38 15.85 -5.04
N ILE A 100 7.42 14.85 -5.91
CA ILE A 100 8.67 14.21 -6.35
C ILE A 100 9.53 15.19 -7.15
N ASP A 101 8.93 15.96 -8.07
CA ASP A 101 9.66 16.97 -8.85
C ASP A 101 10.23 18.08 -7.95
N ALA A 102 9.48 18.54 -6.95
CA ALA A 102 9.92 19.54 -5.97
C ALA A 102 11.11 19.03 -5.11
N LEU A 103 11.22 17.71 -4.94
CA LEU A 103 12.36 17.07 -4.27
C LEU A 103 13.56 16.80 -5.20
N GLY A 104 13.44 17.13 -6.49
CA GLY A 104 14.47 16.91 -7.50
C GLY A 104 14.51 15.48 -8.05
N GLY A 105 13.38 14.75 -7.97
CA GLY A 105 13.28 13.35 -8.37
C GLY A 105 13.74 12.37 -7.29
N VAL A 106 13.62 11.07 -7.56
CA VAL A 106 14.04 9.98 -6.65
C VAL A 106 14.95 9.02 -7.38
N LYS A 107 16.14 8.75 -6.82
CA LYS A 107 17.05 7.73 -7.35
C LYS A 107 16.49 6.34 -7.07
N ILE A 108 16.25 5.56 -8.12
CA ILE A 108 15.78 4.16 -8.05
C ILE A 108 16.62 3.31 -8.99
N ASP A 109 16.98 2.11 -8.52
CA ASP A 109 17.43 1.02 -9.39
C ASP A 109 16.20 0.27 -9.93
N VAL A 110 15.83 0.48 -11.19
CA VAL A 110 14.64 -0.15 -11.78
C VAL A 110 14.95 -1.61 -12.09
N GLU A 111 14.14 -2.55 -11.58
CA GLU A 111 14.49 -3.99 -11.58
C GLU A 111 14.45 -4.62 -12.97
N THR A 112 13.58 -4.12 -13.84
CA THR A 112 13.33 -4.64 -15.18
C THR A 112 12.72 -3.54 -16.02
N ASP A 113 12.83 -3.66 -17.34
CA ASP A 113 12.15 -2.75 -18.24
C ASP A 113 10.62 -2.77 -17.99
N MET A 114 10.04 -1.58 -17.82
CA MET A 114 8.62 -1.40 -17.56
C MET A 114 7.96 -0.66 -18.72
N TYR A 115 7.14 -1.39 -19.48
CA TYR A 115 6.36 -0.83 -20.56
C TYR A 115 4.85 -1.01 -20.30
N HIS A 116 4.10 0.08 -20.39
CA HIS A 116 2.65 0.07 -20.38
C HIS A 116 2.13 1.22 -21.24
N TYR A 117 1.35 0.90 -22.26
CA TYR A 117 0.66 1.90 -23.06
C TYR A 117 -0.69 2.24 -22.43
N ASP A 118 -0.98 3.53 -22.27
CA ASP A 118 -2.27 4.05 -21.85
C ASP A 118 -2.71 5.15 -22.84
N PRO A 119 -4.00 5.21 -23.23
CA PRO A 119 -4.53 6.29 -24.07
C PRO A 119 -4.30 7.69 -23.49
N ASP A 120 -4.20 7.82 -22.17
CA ASP A 120 -3.69 9.02 -21.52
C ASP A 120 -2.15 8.96 -21.46
N PRO A 121 -1.43 9.80 -22.22
CA PRO A 121 0.03 9.80 -22.22
C PRO A 121 0.64 10.06 -20.84
N ALA A 122 -0.10 10.72 -19.93
CA ALA A 122 0.34 10.93 -18.55
C ALA A 122 0.36 9.64 -17.72
N LEU A 123 -0.33 8.59 -18.17
CA LEU A 123 -0.43 7.30 -17.50
C LEU A 123 0.40 6.19 -18.19
N SER A 124 0.96 6.49 -19.37
CA SER A 124 1.89 5.59 -20.05
C SER A 124 3.19 5.41 -19.25
N ILE A 125 3.74 4.20 -19.26
CA ILE A 125 4.96 3.83 -18.53
C ILE A 125 5.99 3.35 -19.55
N ASN A 126 7.17 3.95 -19.49
CA ASN A 126 8.34 3.53 -20.24
C ASN A 126 9.57 3.81 -19.37
N LEU A 127 10.01 2.79 -18.62
CA LEU A 127 11.20 2.86 -17.77
C LEU A 127 12.15 1.75 -18.16
N SER A 128 13.41 2.09 -18.41
CA SER A 128 14.45 1.09 -18.64
C SER A 128 14.96 0.53 -17.31
N GLN A 129 15.46 -0.70 -17.32
CA GLN A 129 16.16 -1.29 -16.19
C GLN A 129 17.42 -0.50 -15.80
N GLY A 130 17.72 -0.45 -14.50
CA GLY A 130 18.96 0.11 -13.93
C GLY A 130 18.76 1.37 -13.10
N GLU A 131 19.87 1.87 -12.53
CA GLU A 131 19.90 3.07 -11.70
C GLU A 131 19.57 4.34 -12.51
N GLN A 132 18.54 5.06 -12.08
CA GLN A 132 18.14 6.33 -12.67
C GLN A 132 17.45 7.23 -11.64
N VAL A 133 17.40 8.53 -11.92
CA VAL A 133 16.61 9.50 -11.12
C VAL A 133 15.26 9.65 -11.79
N LEU A 134 14.21 9.15 -11.13
CA LEU A 134 12.85 9.23 -11.64
C LEU A 134 12.27 10.62 -11.32
N SER A 135 11.79 11.30 -12.35
CA SER A 135 10.88 12.44 -12.24
C SER A 135 9.55 12.03 -11.62
N GLY A 136 8.68 12.99 -11.29
CA GLY A 136 7.37 12.73 -10.72
C GLY A 136 6.48 11.83 -11.58
N GLN A 137 6.51 12.01 -12.90
CA GLN A 137 5.75 11.16 -13.82
C GLN A 137 6.32 9.74 -13.90
N GLU A 138 7.65 9.61 -13.99
CA GLU A 138 8.33 8.31 -14.03
C GLU A 138 8.15 7.54 -12.71
N ALA A 139 8.28 8.23 -11.58
CA ALA A 139 8.02 7.68 -10.24
C ALA A 139 6.58 7.20 -10.10
N LEU A 140 5.62 7.95 -10.63
CA LEU A 140 4.21 7.57 -10.63
C LEU A 140 3.99 6.30 -11.46
N GLY A 141 4.63 6.21 -12.63
CA GLY A 141 4.64 5.01 -13.46
C GLY A 141 5.22 3.81 -12.71
N TYR A 142 6.37 3.99 -12.07
CA TYR A 142 7.06 2.95 -11.31
C TYR A 142 6.18 2.33 -10.20
N VAL A 143 5.53 3.16 -9.36
CA VAL A 143 4.69 2.67 -8.25
C VAL A 143 3.33 2.11 -8.71
N ARG A 144 2.90 2.44 -9.93
CA ARG A 144 1.65 1.94 -10.55
C ARG A 144 1.85 0.70 -11.40
N TYR A 145 3.08 0.39 -11.82
CA TYR A 145 3.36 -0.71 -12.74
C TYR A 145 2.89 -2.07 -12.17
N ARG A 146 2.12 -2.81 -12.97
CA ARG A 146 1.55 -4.13 -12.63
C ARG A 146 2.04 -5.25 -13.54
N GLY A 147 2.95 -4.99 -14.47
CA GLY A 147 3.46 -6.02 -15.38
C GLY A 147 4.34 -7.05 -14.68
N GLY A 148 4.45 -8.23 -15.31
CA GLY A 148 5.27 -9.36 -14.87
C GLY A 148 4.49 -10.48 -14.17
N PRO A 149 5.14 -11.65 -13.95
CA PRO A 149 4.51 -12.88 -13.43
C PRO A 149 4.02 -12.78 -11.97
N THR A 150 4.42 -11.75 -11.22
CA THR A 150 4.05 -11.53 -9.79
C THR A 150 3.38 -10.16 -9.56
N ALA A 151 2.52 -9.73 -10.50
CA ALA A 151 1.91 -8.40 -10.60
C ALA A 151 1.58 -7.67 -9.26
N ASP A 152 0.82 -8.30 -8.35
CA ASP A 152 0.38 -7.65 -7.10
C ASP A 152 1.42 -7.72 -5.95
N ILE A 153 2.17 -8.82 -5.85
CA ILE A 153 3.25 -8.98 -4.85
C ILE A 153 4.41 -8.05 -5.21
N GLY A 154 4.80 -8.01 -6.48
CA GLY A 154 5.79 -7.10 -7.01
C GLY A 154 5.40 -5.63 -6.85
N ARG A 155 4.11 -5.28 -6.99
CA ARG A 155 3.65 -3.90 -6.79
C ARG A 155 3.90 -3.41 -5.36
N THR A 156 3.56 -4.22 -4.37
CA THR A 156 3.75 -3.83 -2.95
C THR A 156 5.23 -3.68 -2.62
N ALA A 157 6.07 -4.60 -3.10
CA ALA A 157 7.52 -4.52 -2.94
C ALA A 157 8.11 -3.26 -3.59
N ARG A 158 7.69 -2.90 -4.81
CA ARG A 158 8.13 -1.65 -5.48
C ARG A 158 7.71 -0.41 -4.72
N GLN A 159 6.50 -0.37 -4.16
CA GLN A 159 6.06 0.75 -3.34
C GLN A 159 6.89 0.89 -2.06
N GLN A 160 7.24 -0.23 -1.42
CA GLN A 160 8.13 -0.24 -0.26
C GLN A 160 9.53 0.27 -0.62
N LYS A 161 10.10 -0.24 -1.73
CA LYS A 161 11.39 0.22 -2.26
C LYS A 161 11.36 1.71 -2.56
N PHE A 162 10.32 2.19 -3.23
CA PHE A 162 10.13 3.58 -3.56
C PHE A 162 10.08 4.48 -2.32
N ILE A 163 9.30 4.11 -1.30
CA ILE A 163 9.21 4.92 -0.08
C ILE A 163 10.55 4.97 0.67
N LYS A 164 11.31 3.87 0.67
CA LYS A 164 12.64 3.85 1.28
C LYS A 164 13.59 4.79 0.53
N ALA A 165 13.64 4.70 -0.80
CA ALA A 165 14.45 5.58 -1.62
C ALA A 165 14.02 7.06 -1.52
N LEU A 166 12.71 7.33 -1.44
CA LEU A 166 12.18 8.67 -1.20
C LEU A 166 12.63 9.21 0.16
N ALA A 167 12.55 8.38 1.22
CA ALA A 167 13.05 8.75 2.53
C ALA A 167 14.56 9.04 2.48
N GLU A 168 15.35 8.19 1.85
CA GLU A 168 16.79 8.40 1.64
C GLU A 168 17.05 9.70 0.86
N GLN A 169 16.30 10.01 -0.19
CA GLN A 169 16.43 11.25 -0.97
C GLN A 169 16.05 12.50 -0.15
N MET A 170 15.03 12.42 0.70
CA MET A 170 14.63 13.51 1.59
C MET A 170 15.66 13.76 2.71
N PHE A 171 16.31 12.70 3.20
CA PHE A 171 17.25 12.76 4.33
C PHE A 171 18.73 12.86 3.91
N SER A 172 19.05 12.56 2.66
CA SER A 172 20.40 12.74 2.10
C SER A 172 20.65 14.18 1.65
N GLY A 173 21.94 14.53 1.56
CA GLY A 173 22.48 15.70 0.86
C GLY A 173 21.67 17.00 0.95
N GLY A 174 21.77 17.78 2.03
CA GLY A 174 21.29 19.18 2.11
C GLY A 174 19.77 19.41 1.94
N ASN A 175 19.00 18.48 1.37
CA ASN A 175 17.55 18.57 1.15
C ASN A 175 16.81 18.64 2.48
N ILE A 176 17.34 17.97 3.49
CA ILE A 176 16.89 18.07 4.88
C ILE A 176 16.93 19.50 5.44
N LEU A 177 17.81 20.37 4.92
CA LEU A 177 17.86 21.79 5.25
C LEU A 177 16.77 22.58 4.53
N LYS A 178 16.38 22.16 3.33
CA LYS A 178 15.32 22.76 2.52
C LYS A 178 13.91 22.34 2.95
N LEU A 179 13.75 21.18 3.61
CA LEU A 179 12.44 20.65 4.02
C LEU A 179 11.49 21.69 4.65
N PRO A 180 11.90 22.50 5.65
CA PRO A 180 11.00 23.51 6.23
C PRO A 180 10.46 24.53 5.21
N GLY A 181 11.25 24.87 4.18
CA GLY A 181 10.83 25.75 3.09
C GLY A 181 9.95 25.05 2.05
N LEU A 182 10.05 23.73 1.91
CA LEU A 182 9.23 22.94 0.98
C LEU A 182 7.85 22.58 1.57
N VAL A 183 7.68 22.55 2.90
CA VAL A 183 6.41 22.15 3.54
C VAL A 183 5.19 22.88 2.97
N PRO A 184 5.18 24.22 2.79
CA PRO A 184 4.03 24.91 2.21
C PRO A 184 3.67 24.41 0.81
N GLU A 185 4.66 24.27 -0.08
CA GLU A 185 4.47 23.77 -1.45
C GLU A 185 3.99 22.30 -1.47
N LEU A 186 4.55 21.46 -0.59
CA LEU A 186 4.09 20.08 -0.42
C LEU A 186 2.63 20.03 0.06
N MET A 187 2.24 20.94 0.97
CA MET A 187 0.88 21.04 1.50
C MET A 187 -0.13 21.50 0.45
N GLU A 188 0.26 22.23 -0.59
CA GLU A 188 -0.62 22.56 -1.72
C GLU A 188 -0.98 21.34 -2.58
N ASN A 189 -0.17 20.28 -2.51
CA ASN A 189 -0.30 19.08 -3.32
C ASN A 189 -0.92 17.89 -2.56
N VAL A 190 -1.28 18.09 -1.28
CA VAL A 190 -1.95 17.07 -0.46
C VAL A 190 -3.17 17.63 0.24
N ARG A 191 -4.17 16.77 0.48
CA ARG A 191 -5.25 17.06 1.42
C ARG A 191 -4.91 16.46 2.78
N THR A 192 -4.80 17.29 3.82
CA THR A 192 -4.39 16.84 5.16
C THR A 192 -5.10 17.61 6.27
N ASN A 193 -5.24 16.99 7.44
CA ASN A 193 -5.65 17.66 8.68
C ASN A 193 -4.45 17.96 9.62
N ILE A 194 -3.21 17.77 9.16
CA ILE A 194 -2.01 18.09 9.94
C ILE A 194 -1.86 19.62 10.00
N PRO A 195 -1.88 20.24 11.19
CA PRO A 195 -1.60 21.67 11.30
C PRO A 195 -0.18 21.98 10.82
N LEU A 196 0.03 23.12 10.14
CA LEU A 196 1.35 23.52 9.64
C LEU A 196 2.44 23.47 10.73
N ARG A 197 2.13 23.92 11.95
CA ARG A 197 3.05 23.85 13.10
C ARG A 197 3.48 22.41 13.41
N GLU A 198 2.55 21.47 13.32
CA GLU A 198 2.81 20.05 13.53
C GLU A 198 3.61 19.44 12.38
N ALA A 199 3.29 19.78 11.13
CA ALA A 199 4.08 19.38 9.97
C ALA A 199 5.54 19.84 10.09
N MET A 200 5.76 21.11 10.48
CA MET A 200 7.09 21.66 10.72
C MET A 200 7.82 20.97 11.87
N ARG A 201 7.10 20.60 12.94
CA ARG A 201 7.66 19.81 14.05
C ARG A 201 8.11 18.43 13.58
N MET A 202 7.29 17.74 12.78
CA MET A 202 7.63 16.44 12.19
C MET A 202 8.83 16.57 11.25
N ALA A 203 8.85 17.57 10.37
CA ALA A 203 9.99 17.83 9.46
C ALA A 203 11.29 18.10 10.23
N LYS A 204 11.24 18.83 11.35
CA LYS A 204 12.40 19.04 12.22
C LYS A 204 12.89 17.75 12.86
N MET A 205 11.98 16.90 13.33
CA MET A 205 12.34 15.59 13.89
C MET A 205 12.96 14.67 12.83
N ALA A 206 12.42 14.72 11.61
CA ALA A 206 12.86 13.93 10.48
C ALA A 206 14.34 14.21 10.12
N LYS A 207 14.87 15.40 10.43
CA LYS A 207 16.31 15.71 10.29
C LYS A 207 17.25 14.80 11.09
N SER A 208 16.74 14.21 12.16
CA SER A 208 17.49 13.33 13.04
C SER A 208 17.14 11.85 12.84
N PHE A 209 16.39 11.56 11.77
CA PHE A 209 16.01 10.21 11.41
C PHE A 209 17.08 9.56 10.56
N ASP A 210 17.33 8.29 10.83
CA ASP A 210 18.12 7.43 9.96
C ASP A 210 17.14 6.60 9.11
N PRO A 211 17.20 6.63 7.77
CA PRO A 211 16.41 5.75 6.92
C PRO A 211 16.52 4.26 7.28
N ALA A 212 17.65 3.82 7.84
CA ALA A 212 17.84 2.44 8.33
C ALA A 212 16.92 2.09 9.51
N ASN A 213 16.35 3.09 10.18
CA ASN A 213 15.42 2.93 11.30
C ASN A 213 13.94 2.92 10.89
N ILE A 214 13.65 2.87 9.58
CA ILE A 214 12.31 2.68 9.04
C ILE A 214 12.05 1.18 8.87
N VAL A 215 11.08 0.66 9.62
CA VAL A 215 10.61 -0.73 9.46
C VAL A 215 9.33 -0.71 8.62
N THR A 216 9.28 -1.51 7.56
CA THR A 216 8.12 -1.61 6.67
C THR A 216 7.50 -3.00 6.75
N GLN A 217 6.18 -3.10 6.77
CA GLN A 217 5.46 -4.38 6.80
C GLN A 217 4.13 -4.24 6.08
N THR A 218 3.72 -5.27 5.34
CA THR A 218 2.33 -5.38 4.89
C THR A 218 1.52 -6.10 5.96
N LEU A 219 0.33 -5.58 6.27
CA LEU A 219 -0.56 -6.13 7.29
C LEU A 219 -0.85 -7.61 7.01
N PRO A 220 -0.42 -8.52 7.91
CA PRO A 220 -0.61 -9.96 7.70
C PRO A 220 -2.08 -10.36 7.63
N GLY A 221 -2.36 -11.37 6.82
CA GLY A 221 -3.70 -11.86 6.58
C GLY A 221 -3.73 -12.92 5.49
N TYR A 222 -4.91 -13.13 4.92
CA TYR A 222 -5.13 -14.12 3.86
C TYR A 222 -6.25 -13.69 2.91
N SER A 223 -6.20 -14.21 1.69
CA SER A 223 -7.27 -14.02 0.71
C SER A 223 -8.53 -14.76 1.16
N PHE A 224 -9.66 -14.05 1.21
CA PHE A 224 -10.96 -14.59 1.59
C PHE A 224 -12.01 -14.24 0.54
N THR A 225 -12.65 -15.26 -0.02
CA THR A 225 -13.83 -15.08 -0.87
C THR A 225 -15.09 -15.34 -0.04
N ASP A 226 -15.99 -14.37 -0.01
CA ASP A 226 -17.29 -14.52 0.63
C ASP A 226 -18.13 -15.54 -0.17
N PRO A 227 -18.52 -16.68 0.43
CA PRO A 227 -19.27 -17.71 -0.28
C PRO A 227 -20.68 -17.28 -0.68
N LYS A 228 -21.24 -16.22 -0.07
CA LYS A 228 -22.59 -15.74 -0.38
C LYS A 228 -22.60 -14.78 -1.58
N THR A 229 -21.62 -13.89 -1.63
CA THR A 229 -21.58 -12.79 -2.61
C THR A 229 -20.54 -13.00 -3.71
N GLY A 230 -19.61 -13.93 -3.52
CA GLY A 230 -18.43 -14.10 -4.38
C GLY A 230 -17.40 -13.00 -4.24
N ALA A 231 -17.61 -12.02 -3.34
CA ALA A 231 -16.69 -10.90 -3.18
C ALA A 231 -15.36 -11.37 -2.55
N SER A 232 -14.25 -10.96 -3.18
CA SER A 232 -12.90 -11.22 -2.68
C SER A 232 -12.43 -10.10 -1.74
N TYR A 233 -11.81 -10.51 -0.63
CA TYR A 233 -11.29 -9.67 0.44
C TYR A 233 -9.90 -10.11 0.86
N TRP A 234 -9.20 -9.20 1.53
CA TRP A 234 -8.12 -9.54 2.44
C TRP A 234 -8.67 -9.64 3.86
N GLU A 235 -8.62 -10.81 4.49
CA GLU A 235 -8.97 -10.96 5.90
C GLU A 235 -7.69 -10.81 6.73
N ALA A 236 -7.55 -9.68 7.43
CA ALA A 236 -6.40 -9.41 8.26
C ALA A 236 -6.38 -10.33 9.50
N ASP A 237 -5.19 -10.76 9.91
CA ASP A 237 -4.99 -11.45 11.18
C ASP A 237 -5.21 -10.45 12.32
N ARG A 238 -6.40 -10.49 12.93
CA ARG A 238 -6.84 -9.49 13.93
C ARG A 238 -6.00 -9.49 15.20
N GLU A 239 -5.40 -10.62 15.55
CA GLU A 239 -4.57 -10.71 16.75
C GLU A 239 -3.21 -10.06 16.50
N ILE A 240 -2.60 -10.32 15.33
CA ILE A 240 -1.40 -9.58 14.92
C ILE A 240 -1.72 -8.10 14.75
N ALA A 241 -2.80 -7.75 14.05
CA ALA A 241 -3.15 -6.37 13.73
C ALA A 241 -3.18 -5.44 14.96
N LYS A 242 -3.72 -5.91 16.09
CA LYS A 242 -3.80 -5.14 17.34
C LYS A 242 -2.44 -4.87 18.01
N GLY A 243 -1.44 -5.71 17.77
CA GLY A 243 -0.11 -5.62 18.40
C GLY A 243 1.01 -5.21 17.44
N ILE A 244 0.74 -5.20 16.13
CA ILE A 244 1.76 -5.11 15.08
C ILE A 244 2.65 -3.87 15.19
N ILE A 245 2.11 -2.74 15.61
CA ILE A 245 2.89 -1.50 15.76
C ILE A 245 3.99 -1.71 16.80
N ASP A 246 3.65 -2.21 17.98
CA ASP A 246 4.61 -2.47 19.06
C ASP A 246 5.60 -3.55 18.67
N ASP A 247 5.14 -4.61 18.01
CA ASP A 247 6.00 -5.70 17.55
C ASP A 247 7.04 -5.22 16.53
N LEU A 248 6.65 -4.40 15.55
CA LEU A 248 7.58 -3.83 14.57
C LEU A 248 8.60 -2.89 15.22
N PHE A 249 8.19 -2.07 16.19
CA PHE A 249 9.14 -1.27 16.98
C PHE A 249 10.11 -2.16 17.77
N ASN A 250 9.70 -3.36 18.18
CA ASN A 250 10.56 -4.33 18.86
C ASN A 250 11.32 -5.26 17.89
N GLY A 251 11.30 -4.98 16.59
CA GLY A 251 12.05 -5.74 15.57
C GLY A 251 11.42 -7.07 15.16
N LYS A 252 10.16 -7.33 15.55
CA LYS A 252 9.43 -8.53 15.12
C LYS A 252 8.69 -8.24 13.82
N THR A 253 8.91 -9.09 12.82
CA THR A 253 8.19 -9.05 11.53
C THR A 253 7.37 -10.32 11.33
N TYR A 254 6.48 -10.28 10.35
CA TYR A 254 5.49 -11.32 10.10
C TYR A 254 5.42 -11.67 8.61
N GLU A 255 5.16 -12.94 8.31
CA GLU A 255 4.76 -13.35 6.97
C GLU A 255 3.44 -12.68 6.57
N VAL A 256 3.38 -12.13 5.36
CA VAL A 256 2.27 -11.31 4.90
C VAL A 256 1.05 -12.15 4.56
N ALA A 257 1.21 -13.18 3.73
CA ALA A 257 0.14 -14.08 3.34
C ALA A 257 0.27 -15.38 4.13
N LYS A 258 -0.74 -15.65 4.96
CA LYS A 258 -0.86 -16.90 5.70
C LYS A 258 -1.93 -17.77 5.05
N ASP A 259 -1.84 -19.07 5.26
CA ASP A 259 -2.99 -19.95 5.01
C ASP A 259 -4.16 -19.55 5.93
N PRO A 260 -5.41 -19.68 5.46
CA PRO A 260 -6.57 -19.42 6.28
C PRO A 260 -6.57 -20.30 7.55
N PRO A 261 -7.07 -19.81 8.70
CA PRO A 261 -7.10 -20.58 9.93
C PRO A 261 -7.80 -21.93 9.77
N ASN A 262 -7.15 -22.94 10.31
CA ASN A 262 -7.51 -24.36 10.35
C ASN A 262 -8.90 -24.75 10.88
N TRP A 263 -9.71 -23.85 11.43
CA TRP A 263 -11.13 -24.18 11.68
C TRP A 263 -11.93 -24.31 10.37
N LYS A 264 -11.34 -23.94 9.22
CA LYS A 264 -11.83 -24.28 7.88
C LYS A 264 -11.23 -25.56 7.30
N GLY A 265 -10.25 -26.19 7.96
CA GLY A 265 -9.57 -27.44 7.56
C GLY A 265 -8.64 -27.90 8.69
N GLY A 266 -9.06 -28.92 9.45
CA GLY A 266 -8.59 -29.21 10.82
C GLY A 266 -7.11 -29.57 11.02
N GLY A 267 -6.24 -28.58 11.18
CA GLY A 267 -4.88 -28.76 11.71
C GLY A 267 -4.35 -27.53 12.45
N SER A 268 -4.27 -27.57 13.78
CA SER A 268 -3.74 -26.49 14.64
C SER A 268 -2.30 -26.13 14.29
N ASN A 269 -2.06 -25.01 13.60
CA ASN A 269 -0.72 -24.44 13.49
C ASN A 269 -0.75 -23.06 14.18
N ARG A 270 0.05 -22.92 15.23
CA ARG A 270 0.23 -21.65 15.95
C ARG A 270 1.28 -20.85 15.19
N TYR A 271 0.91 -19.65 14.72
CA TYR A 271 1.79 -18.78 13.95
C TYR A 271 2.95 -18.26 14.83
N THR A 272 4.18 -18.48 14.38
CA THR A 272 5.39 -18.01 15.04
C THR A 272 5.90 -16.73 14.38
N PRO A 273 6.18 -15.65 15.14
CA PRO A 273 6.93 -14.49 14.65
C PRO A 273 8.28 -14.93 14.06
N VAL A 274 8.74 -14.28 12.99
CA VAL A 274 10.09 -14.49 12.47
C VAL A 274 10.98 -13.40 13.08
N SER A 275 11.93 -13.78 13.93
CA SER A 275 12.91 -12.85 14.49
C SER A 275 14.11 -12.72 13.55
N HIS A 276 14.38 -11.51 13.06
CA HIS A 276 15.64 -11.20 12.40
C HIS A 276 16.52 -10.42 13.39
N PRO A 277 17.75 -10.89 13.70
CA PRO A 277 18.73 -10.09 14.43
C PRO A 277 18.97 -8.76 13.70
N ALA A 278 19.29 -7.70 14.45
CA ALA A 278 19.51 -6.35 13.93
C ALA A 278 20.80 -6.19 13.10
N GLU A 279 21.22 -7.21 12.34
CA GLU A 279 22.41 -7.17 11.51
C GLU A 279 22.03 -7.27 10.02
N ASN A 280 22.32 -6.17 9.31
CA ASN A 280 22.30 -6.01 7.85
C ASN A 280 21.12 -6.61 7.08
N TYR A 281 20.05 -5.80 6.97
CA TYR A 281 18.93 -5.97 6.04
C TYR A 281 19.29 -5.96 4.53
N SER A 282 20.57 -6.07 4.17
CA SER A 282 21.05 -6.17 2.79
C SER A 282 20.98 -7.60 2.23
N SER A 283 20.97 -8.63 3.07
CA SER A 283 21.00 -10.05 2.65
C SER A 283 19.65 -10.60 2.20
N LEU A 284 18.52 -10.08 2.71
CA LEU A 284 17.18 -10.52 2.31
C LEU A 284 16.79 -10.17 0.86
N ASN A 285 17.55 -9.29 0.20
CA ASN A 285 17.31 -8.92 -1.21
C ASN A 285 18.07 -9.82 -2.21
N GLN A 286 19.01 -10.66 -1.77
CA GLN A 286 19.77 -11.54 -2.67
C GLN A 286 19.03 -12.84 -3.01
N ASP A 287 18.18 -13.35 -2.12
CA ASP A 287 17.48 -14.63 -2.32
C ASP A 287 16.34 -14.57 -3.36
N LEU A 288 16.02 -13.39 -3.88
CA LEU A 288 15.05 -13.20 -4.97
C LEU A 288 15.72 -13.11 -6.35
N ASN A 289 17.05 -13.09 -6.41
CA ASN A 289 17.84 -12.96 -7.64
C ASN A 289 18.91 -14.07 -7.70
N GLY A 290 18.55 -15.32 -8.00
CA GLY A 290 19.56 -16.38 -8.15
C GLY A 290 19.04 -17.77 -8.52
N GLU A 291 19.08 -18.06 -9.81
CA GLU A 291 19.21 -19.35 -10.50
C GLU A 291 19.16 -20.67 -9.67
N GLN A 292 18.17 -21.51 -9.98
CA GLN A 292 18.40 -22.94 -10.23
C GLN A 292 17.50 -23.44 -11.37
N ARG A 293 18.02 -23.38 -12.60
CA ARG A 293 17.67 -24.35 -13.64
C ARG A 293 18.92 -25.17 -13.91
N LYS A 294 18.84 -26.48 -13.67
CA LYS A 294 19.45 -27.52 -14.50
C LYS A 294 18.88 -28.88 -14.08
N ASP A 295 18.82 -29.75 -15.09
CA ASP A 295 18.54 -31.18 -15.02
C ASP A 295 17.07 -31.59 -15.04
N LEU A 296 16.51 -31.66 -16.26
CA LEU A 296 16.15 -32.93 -16.88
C LEU A 296 15.62 -32.68 -18.30
N PHE A 297 16.51 -32.87 -19.27
CA PHE A 297 16.17 -33.02 -20.69
C PHE A 297 15.97 -34.51 -20.94
N VAL A 298 14.78 -34.91 -21.42
CA VAL A 298 14.57 -36.17 -22.15
C VAL A 298 13.58 -35.85 -23.28
N PRO A 299 13.98 -35.98 -24.56
CA PRO A 299 13.05 -35.90 -25.69
C PRO A 299 12.53 -37.30 -26.02
N GLU A 300 11.25 -37.42 -26.38
CA GLU A 300 10.76 -38.29 -27.46
C GLU A 300 9.22 -38.25 -27.58
N GLY A 301 8.74 -38.29 -28.83
CA GLY A 301 7.49 -38.97 -29.17
C GLY A 301 6.36 -38.13 -29.77
N GLU A 302 6.32 -38.07 -31.10
CA GLU A 302 5.13 -37.73 -31.89
C GLU A 302 3.96 -38.70 -31.64
N SER A 303 2.70 -38.23 -31.68
CA SER A 303 1.63 -38.82 -32.51
C SER A 303 0.35 -37.96 -32.54
N SER A 304 -0.01 -37.54 -33.75
CA SER A 304 -1.35 -37.59 -34.40
C SER A 304 -2.62 -37.09 -33.68
N GLY A 305 -3.23 -36.07 -34.29
CA GLY A 305 -4.59 -36.10 -34.86
C GLY A 305 -5.79 -36.20 -33.92
N ASP A 306 -6.66 -35.18 -33.91
CA ASP A 306 -7.90 -35.27 -34.67
C ASP A 306 -8.68 -33.93 -34.67
N ASN A 307 -9.66 -33.91 -35.56
CA ASN A 307 -10.25 -32.78 -36.26
C ASN A 307 -11.67 -32.45 -35.71
N LEU A 308 -12.11 -31.19 -35.94
CA LEU A 308 -13.51 -30.73 -36.19
C LEU A 308 -14.43 -30.42 -34.96
N PRO A 309 -15.59 -29.72 -35.13
CA PRO A 309 -15.73 -28.25 -34.97
C PRO A 309 -17.04 -27.86 -34.21
N VAL A 310 -17.51 -26.60 -34.36
CA VAL A 310 -18.92 -26.13 -34.50
C VAL A 310 -19.27 -24.87 -33.66
N ASP A 311 -19.86 -23.93 -34.39
CA ASP A 311 -20.53 -22.65 -34.05
C ASP A 311 -21.50 -22.66 -32.85
N ASN A 312 -21.73 -21.51 -32.20
CA ASN A 312 -22.76 -20.51 -32.59
C ASN A 312 -23.06 -19.47 -31.48
N ASN A 313 -23.19 -18.22 -31.95
CA ASN A 313 -24.00 -17.09 -31.46
C ASN A 313 -24.88 -17.26 -30.20
N MET A 314 -24.79 -16.29 -29.27
CA MET A 314 -25.98 -15.59 -28.76
C MET A 314 -25.64 -14.18 -28.22
N GLN A 315 -26.53 -13.25 -28.56
CA GLN A 315 -26.48 -11.82 -28.36
C GLN A 315 -27.53 -11.41 -27.31
N ALA A 316 -27.28 -10.28 -26.64
CA ALA A 316 -28.23 -9.40 -25.92
C ALA A 316 -28.71 -9.77 -24.50
N GLY A 317 -28.67 -8.77 -23.61
CA GLY A 317 -29.33 -8.77 -22.30
C GLY A 317 -28.78 -7.72 -21.33
N ALA A 318 -29.18 -6.46 -21.53
CA ALA A 318 -28.87 -5.32 -20.69
C ALA A 318 -29.62 -5.32 -19.34
N GLY A 319 -29.15 -4.50 -18.39
CA GLY A 319 -30.06 -3.69 -17.57
C GLY A 319 -30.05 -3.94 -16.06
N GLU A 320 -29.48 -2.97 -15.34
CA GLU A 320 -29.93 -2.42 -14.04
C GLU A 320 -30.46 -3.35 -12.95
N GLN A 321 -29.74 -3.41 -11.82
CA GLN A 321 -30.33 -3.27 -10.48
C GLN A 321 -29.22 -3.11 -9.42
N ALA A 322 -28.80 -1.87 -9.17
CA ALA A 322 -27.99 -1.52 -8.00
C ALA A 322 -28.13 -0.03 -7.67
N SER A 323 -29.36 0.45 -7.46
CA SER A 323 -29.61 1.87 -7.11
C SER A 323 -30.49 2.09 -5.87
N ASP A 324 -30.98 1.05 -5.18
CA ASP A 324 -32.01 1.23 -4.13
C ASP A 324 -31.59 1.03 -2.67
N VAL A 325 -30.29 0.96 -2.34
CA VAL A 325 -29.87 0.67 -0.94
C VAL A 325 -29.49 1.91 -0.12
N PHE A 326 -29.47 3.12 -0.70
CA PHE A 326 -29.03 4.32 0.03
C PHE A 326 -29.82 5.57 -0.36
N LYS A 327 -30.95 5.82 0.30
CA LYS A 327 -31.48 7.18 0.48
C LYS A 327 -30.96 7.73 1.81
N PRO A 328 -30.47 8.98 1.86
CA PRO A 328 -30.15 9.64 3.12
C PRO A 328 -31.44 10.15 3.77
N ASP A 329 -31.66 9.80 5.04
CA ASP A 329 -32.65 10.47 5.89
C ASP A 329 -32.23 11.94 6.06
N ALA A 330 -33.03 12.82 5.48
CA ALA A 330 -33.06 14.22 5.81
C ALA A 330 -33.92 14.38 7.06
N ASP A 331 -33.29 14.65 8.19
CA ASP A 331 -33.75 15.63 9.17
C ASP A 331 -32.82 15.57 10.39
N LEU A 332 -32.19 16.72 10.69
CA LEU A 332 -31.89 17.26 12.03
C LEU A 332 -30.74 18.28 11.93
N GLN A 333 -31.11 19.55 11.91
CA GLN A 333 -30.39 20.65 12.57
C GLN A 333 -31.40 21.77 12.91
N PRO A 334 -31.10 22.62 13.89
CA PRO A 334 -30.67 22.37 15.27
C PRO A 334 -31.83 22.35 16.27
#